data_AF-A0A133U8B2-F1
#
_entry.id   AF-A0A133U8B2-F1
#
_cell.length_a   1.000
_cell.length_b   1.000
_cell.length_c   1.000
_cell.angle_alpha   90.00
_cell.angle_beta   90.00
_cell.angle_gamma   90.00
#
_symmetry.space_group_name_H-M   'P 1'
#
loop_
_entity.id
_entity.type
_entity.pdbx_description
1 polymer ?
#
loop_
_entity_poly.entity_id
_entity_poly.type
_entity_poly.pdbx_seq_one_letter_code
_entity_poly.pdbx_strand_id
1 'polypeptide(L)'
;MKVDSEKELSEVDTGELKLKLEKPLTMSKSEDSKYVHLTNRRLEIWTFGETYEEAVESFKEYFRFLYEAYYLEDDEGLGEIAMRIKKRIGELSPTEVEA
;
A
#
# COMPACT_ATOMS: atom_id res chain seq x y z
N MET A 1 -15.23 4.23 -16.68
CA MET A 1 -14.58 3.89 -15.40
C MET A 1 -15.28 4.70 -14.31
N LYS A 2 -16.05 4.04 -13.45
CA LYS A 2 -16.67 4.68 -12.27
C LYS A 2 -15.69 4.55 -11.10
N VAL A 3 -15.50 5.64 -10.35
CA VAL A 3 -14.73 5.62 -9.10
C VAL A 3 -15.76 5.50 -7.99
N ASP A 4 -15.89 4.31 -7.42
CA ASP A 4 -17.07 3.94 -6.63
C ASP A 4 -16.90 4.13 -5.12
N SER A 5 -15.70 4.41 -4.62
CA SER A 5 -15.47 4.89 -3.24
C SER A 5 -13.99 5.03 -2.91
N GLU A 6 -13.70 5.90 -1.94
CA GLU A 6 -12.46 5.87 -1.18
C GLU A 6 -12.59 4.85 -0.04
N LYS A 7 -11.54 4.05 0.15
CA LYS A 7 -11.44 3.02 1.18
C LYS A 7 -10.19 3.28 2.03
N GLU A 8 -10.24 2.90 3.29
CA GLU A 8 -9.16 3.10 4.24
C GLU A 8 -8.70 1.77 4.81
N LEU A 9 -7.39 1.66 5.01
CA LEU A 9 -6.75 0.48 5.59
C LEU A 9 -5.80 0.94 6.69
N SER A 10 -6.13 0.61 7.94
CA SER A 10 -5.32 0.96 9.13
C SER A 10 -4.33 -0.14 9.53
N GLU A 11 -4.39 -1.29 8.86
CA GLU A 11 -3.55 -2.46 9.16
C GLU A 11 -3.22 -3.21 7.88
N VAL A 12 -1.93 -3.54 7.70
CA VAL A 12 -1.44 -4.40 6.63
C VAL A 12 -1.00 -5.70 7.26
N ASP A 13 -1.63 -6.80 6.88
CA ASP A 13 -1.29 -8.16 7.31
C ASP A 13 -1.18 -9.03 6.07
N THR A 14 0.02 -9.59 5.86
CA THR A 14 0.35 -10.52 4.77
C THR A 14 0.74 -11.92 5.27
N GLY A 15 0.61 -12.18 6.58
CA GLY A 15 1.11 -13.39 7.24
C GLY A 15 2.62 -13.42 7.49
N GLU A 16 3.43 -12.72 6.68
CA GLU A 16 4.88 -12.55 6.89
C GLU A 16 5.21 -11.24 7.61
N LEU A 17 4.37 -10.22 7.39
CA LEU A 17 4.51 -8.90 7.99
C LEU A 17 3.16 -8.42 8.48
N LYS A 18 3.15 -7.89 9.70
CA LYS A 18 1.98 -7.23 10.28
C LYS A 18 2.34 -5.81 10.71
N LEU A 19 1.72 -4.83 10.07
CA LEU A 19 1.91 -3.40 10.33
C LEU A 19 0.62 -2.78 10.80
N LYS A 20 0.69 -2.08 11.92
CA LYS A 20 -0.32 -1.10 12.33
C LYS A 20 0.05 0.27 11.79
N LEU A 21 -0.92 0.96 11.18
CA LEU A 21 -0.74 2.32 10.65
C LEU A 21 -1.49 3.31 11.53
N GLU A 22 -0.81 4.32 12.08
CA GLU A 22 -1.50 5.37 12.86
C GLU A 22 -2.36 6.28 11.97
N LYS A 23 -1.95 6.46 10.71
CA LYS A 23 -2.78 7.10 9.69
C LYS A 23 -3.17 6.08 8.64
N PRO A 24 -4.47 6.00 8.29
CA PRO A 24 -4.93 4.98 7.37
C PRO A 24 -4.35 5.20 5.97
N LEU A 25 -4.10 4.08 5.30
CA LEU A 25 -3.75 4.03 3.90
C LEU A 25 -5.02 4.15 3.07
N THR A 26 -5.13 5.22 2.30
CA THR A 26 -6.31 5.51 1.46
C THR A 26 -6.18 4.82 0.10
N MET A 27 -7.25 4.21 -0.39
CA MET A 27 -7.33 3.53 -1.68
C MET A 27 -8.51 4.06 -2.46
N SER A 28 -8.28 4.41 -3.73
CA SER A 28 -9.36 4.68 -4.68
C SER A 28 -9.68 3.40 -5.44
N LYS A 29 -10.95 2.99 -5.37
CA LYS A 29 -11.46 1.81 -6.09
C LYS A 29 -12.08 2.22 -7.43
N SER A 30 -11.77 1.46 -8.47
CA SER A 30 -12.44 1.53 -9.77
C SER A 30 -12.58 0.14 -10.37
N GLU A 31 -13.58 -0.07 -11.20
CA GLU A 31 -13.85 -1.39 -11.81
C GLU A 31 -14.00 -1.27 -13.33
N ASP A 32 -13.59 -2.33 -14.03
CA ASP A 32 -13.95 -2.58 -15.42
C ASP A 32 -14.76 -3.89 -15.54
N SER A 33 -14.99 -4.40 -16.76
CA SER A 33 -15.82 -5.59 -16.98
C SER A 33 -15.23 -6.89 -16.40
N LYS A 34 -13.97 -6.90 -16.00
CA LYS A 34 -13.25 -8.10 -15.56
C LYS A 34 -12.51 -7.93 -14.23
N TYR A 35 -12.08 -6.71 -13.90
CA TYR A 35 -11.19 -6.48 -12.76
C TYR A 35 -11.65 -5.35 -11.85
N VAL A 36 -11.33 -5.53 -10.57
CA VAL A 36 -11.34 -4.48 -9.54
C VAL A 36 -9.93 -3.91 -9.44
N HIS A 37 -9.80 -2.60 -9.58
CA HIS A 37 -8.54 -1.87 -9.48
C HIS A 37 -8.51 -1.06 -8.20
N LEU A 38 -7.40 -1.14 -7.46
CA LEU A 38 -7.11 -0.30 -6.30
C LEU A 38 -5.89 0.56 -6.58
N THR A 39 -6.01 1.83 -6.25
CA THR A 39 -4.95 2.80 -6.50
C THR A 39 -4.68 3.66 -5.28
N ASN A 40 -3.41 3.92 -5.02
CA ASN A 40 -2.97 4.95 -4.09
C ASN A 40 -1.96 5.84 -4.81
N ARG A 41 -2.43 6.99 -5.28
CA ARG A 41 -1.59 7.94 -6.03
C ARG A 41 -0.45 8.53 -5.21
N ARG A 42 -0.61 8.61 -3.88
CA ARG A 42 0.43 9.13 -2.98
C ARG A 42 1.62 8.19 -2.96
N LEU A 43 1.40 6.89 -2.84
CA LEU A 43 2.46 5.88 -2.85
C LEU A 43 2.76 5.30 -4.23
N GLU A 44 2.08 5.79 -5.27
CA GLU A 44 2.26 5.31 -6.64
C GLU A 44 1.97 3.80 -6.76
N ILE A 45 0.93 3.33 -6.04
CA ILE A 45 0.47 1.93 -6.05
C ILE A 45 -0.71 1.79 -7.00
N TRP A 46 -0.63 0.80 -7.89
CA TRP A 46 -1.72 0.34 -8.75
C TRP A 46 -1.78 -1.18 -8.74
N THR A 47 -2.85 -1.75 -8.21
CA THR A 47 -3.07 -3.20 -8.17
C THR A 47 -4.46 -3.54 -8.70
N PHE A 48 -4.66 -4.80 -9.05
CA PHE A 48 -5.93 -5.31 -9.55
C PHE A 48 -6.16 -6.75 -9.09
N GLY A 49 -7.43 -7.17 -9.11
CA GLY A 49 -7.87 -8.54 -8.84
C GLY A 49 -9.19 -8.82 -9.55
N GLU A 50 -9.55 -10.09 -9.73
CA GLU A 50 -10.87 -10.47 -10.27
C GLU A 50 -11.98 -10.17 -9.23
N THR A 51 -11.61 -10.16 -7.96
CA THR A 51 -12.45 -9.74 -6.83
C THR A 51 -11.86 -8.54 -6.08
N TYR A 52 -12.67 -7.89 -5.24
CA TYR A 52 -12.18 -6.79 -4.40
C TYR A 52 -11.15 -7.30 -3.37
N GLU A 53 -11.41 -8.47 -2.81
CA GLU A 53 -10.54 -9.15 -1.86
C GLU A 53 -9.17 -9.44 -2.48
N GLU A 54 -9.13 -9.99 -3.70
CA GLU A 54 -7.88 -10.21 -4.43
C GLU A 54 -7.12 -8.91 -4.71
N ALA A 55 -7.84 -7.83 -5.07
CA ALA A 55 -7.23 -6.54 -5.31
C ALA A 55 -6.64 -5.94 -4.02
N VAL A 56 -7.32 -6.13 -2.88
CA VAL A 56 -6.84 -5.72 -1.54
C VAL A 56 -5.61 -6.51 -1.13
N GLU A 57 -5.60 -7.82 -1.29
CA GLU A 57 -4.44 -8.66 -0.97
C GLU A 57 -3.24 -8.28 -1.85
N SER A 58 -3.45 -8.10 -3.15
CA SER A 58 -2.41 -7.60 -4.05
C SER A 58 -1.90 -6.22 -3.63
N PHE A 59 -2.79 -5.35 -3.15
CA PHE A 59 -2.44 -4.02 -2.66
C PHE A 59 -1.59 -4.07 -1.38
N LYS A 60 -1.95 -4.94 -0.42
CA LYS A 60 -1.18 -5.17 0.81
C LYS A 60 0.21 -5.71 0.52
N GLU A 61 0.31 -6.72 -0.35
CA GLU A 61 1.57 -7.30 -0.79
C GLU A 61 2.47 -6.26 -1.46
N TYR A 62 1.91 -5.42 -2.33
CA TYR A 62 2.68 -4.35 -2.96
C TYR A 62 3.10 -3.27 -1.95
N PHE A 63 2.25 -2.92 -0.99
CA PHE A 63 2.62 -2.01 0.09
C PHE A 63 3.76 -2.59 0.94
N ARG A 64 3.70 -3.89 1.32
CA ARG A 64 4.79 -4.59 2.02
C ARG A 64 6.09 -4.47 1.24
N PHE A 65 6.06 -4.77 -0.06
CA PHE A 65 7.25 -4.65 -0.91
C PHE A 65 7.86 -3.24 -0.86
N LEU A 66 7.05 -2.18 -0.95
CA LEU A 66 7.54 -0.81 -0.86
C LEU A 66 8.08 -0.47 0.55
N TYR A 67 7.44 -0.98 1.59
CA TYR A 67 7.89 -0.81 2.97
C TYR A 67 9.26 -1.45 3.19
N GLU A 68 9.42 -2.71 2.78
CA GLU A 68 10.68 -3.43 2.93
C GLU A 68 11.78 -2.81 2.06
N ALA A 69 11.49 -2.55 0.77
CA ALA A 69 12.48 -2.06 -0.18
C ALA A 69 12.94 -0.62 0.05
N TYR A 70 12.11 0.22 0.69
CA TYR A 70 12.42 1.64 0.83
C TYR A 70 12.35 2.16 2.26
N TYR A 71 11.42 1.69 3.08
CA TYR A 71 11.25 2.23 4.43
C TYR A 71 12.27 1.66 5.41
N LEU A 72 12.56 0.37 5.32
CA LEU A 72 13.56 -0.29 6.16
C LEU A 72 15.01 -0.05 5.72
N GLU A 73 15.23 0.23 4.43
CA GLU A 73 16.57 0.48 3.89
C GLU A 73 17.19 1.79 4.39
N ASP A 74 18.50 1.79 4.62
CA ASP A 74 19.24 3.01 5.01
C ASP A 74 19.25 4.06 3.90
N ASP A 75 19.27 5.34 4.29
CA ASP A 75 19.16 6.47 3.35
C ASP A 75 20.31 6.51 2.32
N GLU A 76 21.49 6.01 2.66
CA GLU A 76 22.69 6.04 1.80
C GLU A 76 22.52 5.20 0.51
N GLY A 77 21.60 4.24 0.50
CA GLY A 77 21.32 3.38 -0.66
C GLY A 77 20.19 3.87 -1.56
N LEU A 78 19.49 4.94 -1.19
CA LEU A 78 18.22 5.32 -1.82
C LEU A 78 18.36 6.53 -2.75
N GLY A 79 17.93 6.35 -3.99
CA GLY A 79 17.75 7.47 -4.92
C GLY A 79 16.59 8.39 -4.51
N GLU A 80 16.51 9.58 -5.11
CA GLU A 80 15.52 10.61 -4.74
C GLU A 80 14.06 10.11 -4.77
N ILE A 81 13.70 9.26 -5.74
CA ILE A 81 12.35 8.69 -5.84
C ILE A 81 12.08 7.74 -4.68
N ALA A 82 13.04 6.87 -4.33
CA ALA A 82 12.93 5.94 -3.23
C ALA A 82 12.84 6.67 -1.88
N MET A 83 13.67 7.70 -1.68
CA MET A 83 13.59 8.58 -0.51
C MET A 83 12.22 9.28 -0.40
N ARG A 84 11.64 9.69 -1.52
CA ARG A 84 10.28 10.26 -1.55
C ARG A 84 9.23 9.24 -1.14
N ILE A 85 9.33 8.00 -1.60
CA ILE A 85 8.42 6.92 -1.22
C ILE A 85 8.60 6.58 0.27
N LYS A 86 9.84 6.39 0.74
CA LYS A 86 10.19 6.20 2.16
C LYS A 86 9.53 7.24 3.06
N LYS A 87 9.68 8.52 2.72
CA LYS A 87 9.05 9.62 3.46
C LYS A 87 7.51 9.49 3.50
N ARG A 88 6.88 9.20 2.37
CA ARG A 88 5.41 9.06 2.28
C ARG A 88 4.89 7.85 3.06
N ILE A 89 5.65 6.76 3.12
CA ILE A 89 5.35 5.60 3.98
C ILE A 89 5.50 6.01 5.45
N GLY A 90 6.59 6.70 5.82
CA GLY A 90 6.81 7.17 7.19
C GLY A 90 5.73 8.14 7.71
N GLU A 91 5.07 8.90 6.83
CA GLU A 91 3.94 9.76 7.21
C GLU A 91 2.70 8.97 7.69
N LEU A 92 2.64 7.66 7.44
CA LEU A 92 1.62 6.73 7.95
C LEU A 92 1.92 6.21 9.36
N SER A 93 3.13 6.47 9.88
CA SER A 93 3.66 5.92 11.13
C SER A 93 3.50 4.40 11.22
N PRO A 94 4.02 3.61 10.26
CA PRO A 94 3.93 2.17 10.33
C PRO A 94 4.69 1.65 11.54
N THR A 95 4.05 0.75 12.30
CA THR A 95 4.64 0.06 13.43
C THR A 95 4.47 -1.44 13.24
N GLU A 96 5.58 -2.17 13.24
CA GLU A 96 5.57 -3.63 13.25
C GLU A 96 4.98 -4.16 14.55
N VAL A 97 4.09 -5.14 14.43
CA VAL A 97 3.46 -5.84 15.54
C VAL A 97 3.64 -7.34 15.34
N GLU A 98 3.52 -8.12 16.43
CA GLU A 98 3.60 -9.59 16.35
C GLU A 98 2.54 -10.13 15.37
N ALA A 99 2.97 -10.96 14.42
CA ALA A 99 2.14 -11.56 13.38
C ALA A 99 1.21 -12.66 13.92
#